data_AF-A0A139MZE8-F1
#
_entry.id   AF-A0A139MZE8-F1
#
_cell.length_a   1.000
_cell.length_b   1.000
_cell.length_c   1.000
_cell.angle_alpha   90.00
_cell.angle_beta   90.00
_cell.angle_gamma   90.00
#
_symmetry.space_group_name_H-M   'P 1'
#
loop_
_entity.id
_entity.type
_entity.pdbx_description
1 polymer ?
#
loop_
_entity_poly.entity_id
_entity_poly.type
_entity_poly.pdbx_seq_one_letter_code
_entity_poly.pdbx_strand_id
1 'polypeptide(L)'
;MKTRYRKFKLVLWTLGPVHIGSGELRTAREYILEGDEYYFPDMTLLYNELIERGIAEKFQEFLVDPNNKTNRISDFLAMHGLANHDFGGYRLKATGLEKPKGKHATRNQETTDPGEINGVHQFMRDSYGRPYVPGSSLKGAIRTILMNTHWHSEDFKKKDKKEKSLKIKM
;
A
#
# COMPACT_ATOMS: atom_id res chain seq x y z
N MET A 1 -33.10 -11.94 30.44
CA MET A 1 -33.05 -12.41 29.04
C MET A 1 -31.61 -12.79 28.72
N LYS A 2 -31.25 -14.08 28.59
CA LYS A 2 -29.88 -14.50 28.26
C LYS A 2 -29.69 -14.41 26.74
N THR A 3 -28.88 -13.47 26.27
CA THR A 3 -28.56 -13.33 24.85
C THR A 3 -27.69 -14.49 24.36
N ARG A 4 -28.02 -15.09 23.21
CA ARG A 4 -27.35 -16.25 22.59
C ARG A 4 -25.90 -15.97 22.13
N TYR A 5 -25.48 -14.71 22.10
CA TYR A 5 -24.17 -14.29 21.62
C TYR A 5 -23.10 -14.33 22.72
N ARG A 6 -21.93 -14.86 22.38
CA ARG A 6 -20.69 -14.72 23.18
C ARG A 6 -19.76 -13.76 22.46
N LYS A 7 -19.29 -12.73 23.18
CA LYS A 7 -18.36 -11.72 22.66
C LYS A 7 -16.97 -11.98 23.24
N PHE A 8 -15.96 -11.83 22.40
CA PHE A 8 -14.56 -11.95 22.80
C PHE A 8 -13.82 -10.67 22.44
N LYS A 9 -12.88 -10.26 23.28
CA LYS A 9 -11.99 -9.13 23.02
C LYS A 9 -10.61 -9.68 22.67
N LEU A 10 -10.17 -9.41 21.44
CA LEU A 10 -8.83 -9.74 20.98
C LEU A 10 -7.98 -8.46 21.01
N VAL A 11 -6.78 -8.56 21.57
CA VAL A 11 -5.76 -7.51 21.52
C VAL A 11 -4.65 -7.98 20.60
N LEU A 12 -4.38 -7.23 19.53
CA LEU A 12 -3.39 -7.57 18.51
C LEU A 12 -2.11 -6.78 18.77
N TRP A 13 -0.98 -7.49 18.94
CA TRP A 13 0.35 -6.91 19.05
C TRP A 13 1.14 -7.20 17.78
N THR A 14 1.73 -6.15 17.18
CA THR A 14 2.58 -6.29 16.00
C THR A 14 4.03 -6.49 16.43
N LEU A 15 4.60 -7.66 16.11
CA LEU A 15 6.00 -7.99 16.44
C LEU A 15 7.00 -7.62 15.31
N GLY A 16 6.48 -7.18 14.17
CA GLY A 16 7.27 -6.71 13.02
C GLY A 16 6.41 -5.82 12.12
N PRO A 17 6.97 -5.33 10.99
CA PRO A 17 6.23 -4.51 10.04
C PRO A 17 5.01 -5.26 9.50
N VAL A 18 3.83 -4.68 9.65
CA VAL A 18 2.57 -5.21 9.13
C VAL A 18 2.02 -4.22 8.12
N HIS A 19 1.75 -4.68 6.89
CA HIS A 19 1.10 -3.90 5.87
C HIS A 19 -0.23 -4.55 5.47
N ILE A 20 -1.31 -3.78 5.52
CA ILE A 20 -2.62 -4.13 4.96
C ILE A 20 -2.95 -3.05 3.94
N GLY A 21 -2.90 -3.41 2.66
CA GLY A 21 -3.04 -2.45 1.57
C GLY A 21 -4.47 -1.93 1.41
N SER A 22 -4.60 -0.65 1.06
CA SER A 22 -5.85 -0.07 0.56
C SER A 22 -6.11 -0.41 -0.92
N GLY A 23 -5.07 -0.89 -1.63
CA GLY A 23 -5.06 -1.04 -3.09
C GLY A 23 -4.53 0.19 -3.82
N GLU A 24 -4.31 1.30 -3.12
CA GLU A 24 -3.75 2.53 -3.69
C GLU A 24 -2.21 2.54 -3.64
N LEU A 25 -1.60 3.21 -4.62
CA LEU A 25 -0.17 3.43 -4.73
C LEU A 25 0.07 4.93 -4.81
N ARG A 26 0.95 5.48 -3.96
CA ARG A 26 1.46 6.85 -4.11
C ARG A 26 2.78 6.81 -4.86
N THR A 27 2.83 7.48 -5.99
CA THR A 27 4.00 7.53 -6.87
C THR A 27 5.01 8.59 -6.44
N ALA A 28 6.22 8.56 -6.99
CA ALA A 28 7.26 9.59 -6.78
C ALA A 28 6.84 11.02 -7.22
N ARG A 29 5.69 11.15 -7.87
CA ARG A 29 5.07 12.43 -8.24
C ARG A 29 3.99 12.88 -7.24
N GLU A 30 3.77 12.14 -6.16
CA GLU A 30 2.75 12.40 -5.15
C GLU A 30 3.30 12.37 -3.73
N TYR A 31 4.60 12.16 -3.57
CA TYR A 31 5.30 12.25 -2.28
C TYR A 31 6.65 12.94 -2.47
N ILE A 32 7.12 13.60 -1.40
CA ILE A 32 8.36 14.34 -1.34
C ILE A 32 9.27 13.65 -0.32
N LEU A 33 10.57 13.53 -0.63
CA LEU A 33 11.57 13.09 0.34
C LEU A 33 12.34 14.33 0.81
N GLU A 34 12.11 14.77 2.05
CA GLU A 34 12.79 15.89 2.67
C GLU A 34 13.66 15.38 3.82
N GLY A 35 14.98 15.40 3.64
CA GLY A 35 15.91 14.82 4.61
C GLY A 35 15.62 13.34 4.87
N ASP A 36 15.27 13.02 6.12
CA ASP A 36 14.94 11.67 6.58
C ASP A 36 13.41 11.47 6.74
N GLU A 37 12.57 12.23 6.04
CA GLU A 37 11.11 12.07 6.09
C GLU A 37 10.48 11.97 4.70
N TYR A 38 9.57 11.01 4.56
CA TYR A 38 8.65 10.91 3.44
C TYR A 38 7.41 11.75 3.74
N TYR A 39 7.25 12.83 3.00
CA TYR A 39 6.11 13.72 3.08
C TYR A 39 5.06 13.38 2.02
N PHE A 40 3.83 13.11 2.45
CA PHE A 40 2.67 12.84 1.61
C PHE A 40 1.70 14.02 1.71
N PRO A 41 1.78 15.00 0.78
CA PRO A 41 0.91 16.18 0.81
C PRO A 41 -0.55 15.82 0.51
N ASP A 42 -1.45 16.70 0.95
CA ASP A 42 -2.82 16.72 0.44
C ASP A 42 -2.79 17.29 -0.98
N MET A 43 -3.08 16.44 -1.97
CA MET A 43 -2.99 16.82 -3.38
C MET A 43 -4.00 17.90 -3.76
N THR A 44 -5.12 18.01 -3.05
CA THR A 44 -6.11 19.07 -3.28
C THR A 44 -5.58 20.41 -2.80
N LEU A 45 -5.03 20.47 -1.58
CA LEU A 45 -4.43 21.71 -1.05
C LEU A 45 -3.21 22.13 -1.87
N LEU A 46 -2.36 21.17 -2.23
CA LEU A 46 -1.23 21.40 -3.12
C LEU A 46 -1.70 22.02 -4.44
N TYR A 47 -2.68 21.42 -5.10
CA TYR A 47 -3.14 21.90 -6.40
C TYR A 47 -3.78 23.28 -6.33
N ASN A 48 -4.48 23.61 -5.22
CA ASN A 48 -5.01 24.95 -5.00
C ASN A 48 -3.91 26.00 -4.92
N GLU A 49 -2.82 25.75 -4.19
CA GLU A 49 -1.67 26.67 -4.15
C GLU A 49 -1.06 26.87 -5.56
N LEU A 50 -0.99 25.79 -6.36
CA LEU A 50 -0.47 25.88 -7.74
C LEU A 50 -1.37 26.74 -8.64
N ILE A 51 -2.69 26.72 -8.42
CA ILE A 51 -3.64 27.61 -9.10
C ILE A 51 -3.41 29.06 -8.69
N GLU A 52 -3.32 29.33 -7.38
CA GLU A 52 -3.11 30.68 -6.84
C GLU A 52 -1.82 31.32 -7.36
N ARG A 53 -0.80 30.51 -7.63
CA ARG A 53 0.48 30.95 -8.21
C ARG A 53 0.51 30.98 -9.74
N GLY A 54 -0.55 30.57 -10.42
CA GLY A 54 -0.62 30.55 -11.88
C GLY A 54 0.33 29.52 -12.53
N ILE A 55 0.68 28.44 -11.83
CA ILE A 55 1.58 27.39 -12.32
C ILE A 55 0.91 26.01 -12.46
N ALA A 56 -0.41 25.93 -12.25
CA ALA A 56 -1.17 24.69 -12.35
C ALA A 56 -1.06 23.99 -13.72
N GLU A 57 -1.09 24.75 -14.82
CA GLU A 57 -0.95 24.21 -16.18
C GLU A 57 0.41 23.51 -16.38
N LYS A 58 1.49 24.13 -15.92
CA LYS A 58 2.84 23.54 -15.94
C LYS A 58 2.92 22.25 -15.12
N PHE A 59 2.18 22.18 -14.02
CA PHE A 59 2.10 20.97 -13.21
C PHE A 59 1.34 19.84 -13.93
N GLN A 60 0.26 20.16 -14.64
CA GLN A 60 -0.47 19.17 -15.45
C GLN A 60 0.41 18.63 -16.58
N GLU A 61 1.13 19.51 -17.28
CA GLU A 61 2.12 19.13 -18.30
C GLU A 61 3.19 18.21 -17.71
N PHE A 62 3.73 18.56 -16.53
CA PHE A 62 4.69 17.75 -15.79
C PHE A 62 4.17 16.32 -15.50
N LEU A 63 2.88 16.17 -15.15
CA LEU A 63 2.30 14.86 -14.87
C LEU A 63 2.09 14.00 -16.13
N VAL A 64 1.85 14.61 -17.29
CA VAL A 64 1.54 13.89 -18.54
C VAL A 64 2.79 13.58 -19.35
N ASP A 65 3.86 14.37 -19.21
CA ASP A 65 5.05 14.24 -20.04
C ASP A 65 5.72 12.85 -19.91
N PRO A 66 5.71 12.03 -20.99
CA PRO A 66 6.29 10.70 -20.99
C PRO A 66 7.82 10.71 -21.04
N ASN A 67 8.46 11.84 -21.38
CA ASN A 67 9.91 12.01 -21.29
C ASN A 67 10.37 12.31 -19.87
N ASN A 68 9.43 12.65 -18.99
CA ASN A 68 9.68 13.12 -17.64
C ASN A 68 9.48 12.04 -16.55
N LYS A 69 9.56 10.76 -16.95
CA LYS A 69 9.24 9.61 -16.08
C LYS A 69 10.09 9.53 -14.81
N THR A 70 11.29 10.08 -14.84
CA THR A 70 12.23 10.06 -13.71
C THR A 70 12.07 11.25 -12.77
N ASN A 71 11.35 12.30 -13.16
CA ASN A 71 11.30 13.50 -12.34
C ASN A 71 10.27 13.37 -11.23
N ARG A 72 10.67 13.85 -10.06
CA ARG A 72 9.90 13.81 -8.83
C ARG A 72 9.13 15.11 -8.65
N ILE A 73 8.06 15.05 -7.87
CA ILE A 73 7.32 16.26 -7.49
C ILE A 73 8.21 17.22 -6.68
N SER A 74 9.18 16.71 -5.91
CA SER A 74 10.17 17.53 -5.20
C SER A 74 10.91 18.48 -6.12
N ASP A 75 11.32 17.99 -7.30
CA ASP A 75 12.10 18.75 -8.27
C ASP A 75 11.25 19.87 -8.87
N PHE A 76 9.99 19.55 -9.21
CA PHE A 76 9.01 20.51 -9.71
C PHE A 76 8.77 21.64 -8.69
N LEU A 77 8.53 21.29 -7.43
CA LEU A 77 8.27 22.28 -6.39
C LEU A 77 9.51 23.14 -6.11
N ALA A 78 10.71 22.56 -6.11
CA ALA A 78 11.95 23.31 -5.96
C ALA A 78 12.16 24.33 -7.07
N MET A 79 11.94 23.94 -8.34
CA MET A 79 12.05 24.83 -9.50
C MET A 79 11.10 26.04 -9.43
N HIS A 80 9.95 25.89 -8.76
CA HIS A 80 8.94 26.94 -8.62
C HIS A 80 8.94 27.62 -7.25
N GLY A 81 9.97 27.40 -6.42
CA GLY A 81 10.12 28.07 -5.12
C GLY A 81 9.12 27.62 -4.05
N LEU A 82 8.65 26.37 -4.14
CA LEU A 82 7.64 25.76 -3.26
C LEU A 82 8.19 24.67 -2.33
N ALA A 83 9.51 24.44 -2.34
CA ALA A 83 10.14 23.34 -1.61
C ALA A 83 9.89 23.30 -0.09
N ASN A 84 9.50 24.42 0.54
CA ASN A 84 9.33 24.52 1.99
C ASN A 84 7.87 24.79 2.42
N HIS A 85 6.89 24.63 1.52
CA HIS A 85 5.48 24.84 1.85
C HIS A 85 4.85 23.58 2.46
N ASP A 86 4.04 23.77 3.51
CA ASP A 86 3.19 22.71 4.05
C ASP A 86 1.83 22.72 3.33
N PHE A 87 1.55 21.65 2.62
CA PHE A 87 0.31 21.40 1.88
C PHE A 87 -0.63 20.44 2.64
N GLY A 88 -0.51 20.36 3.96
CA GLY A 88 -1.26 19.41 4.78
C GLY A 88 -0.80 17.97 4.56
N GLY A 89 -1.66 16.99 4.86
CA GLY A 89 -1.34 15.57 4.71
C GLY A 89 -0.58 14.99 5.90
N TYR A 90 0.41 14.13 5.65
CA TYR A 90 1.15 13.43 6.72
C TYR A 90 2.60 13.12 6.33
N ARG A 91 3.45 12.94 7.34
CA ARG A 91 4.88 12.58 7.19
C ARG A 91 5.17 11.21 7.80
N LEU A 92 6.07 10.46 7.19
CA LEU A 92 6.59 9.20 7.70
C LEU A 92 8.10 9.30 7.82
N LYS A 93 8.64 8.98 9.00
CA LYS A 93 10.08 8.97 9.21
C LYS A 93 10.71 7.84 8.40
N ALA A 94 11.73 8.17 7.62
CA ALA A 94 12.58 7.20 6.96
C ALA A 94 13.47 6.51 8.01
N THR A 95 13.58 5.19 7.89
CA THR A 95 14.42 4.34 8.72
C THR A 95 15.79 4.11 8.10
N GLY A 96 15.97 4.50 6.83
CA GLY A 96 17.17 4.25 6.03
C GLY A 96 17.23 2.82 5.47
N LEU A 97 16.27 1.97 5.84
CA LEU A 97 16.15 0.59 5.35
C LEU A 97 15.27 0.49 4.10
N GLU A 98 14.60 1.58 3.72
CA GLU A 98 13.69 1.61 2.58
C GLU A 98 14.42 1.64 1.22
N LYS A 99 15.70 2.02 1.22
CA LYS A 99 16.57 1.99 0.04
C LYS A 99 17.45 0.73 0.08
N PRO A 100 17.10 -0.36 -0.61
CA PRO A 100 17.95 -1.55 -0.66
C PRO A 100 19.27 -1.22 -1.37
N LYS A 101 20.38 -1.23 -0.63
CA LYS A 101 21.74 -1.04 -1.17
C LYS A 101 22.31 -2.39 -1.66
N GLY A 102 22.97 -2.39 -2.82
CA GLY A 102 23.78 -3.53 -3.31
C GLY A 102 23.05 -4.50 -4.25
N LYS A 103 23.52 -5.76 -4.32
CA LYS A 103 23.08 -6.79 -5.30
C LYS A 103 21.59 -7.19 -5.23
N HIS A 104 20.88 -6.75 -4.19
CA HIS A 104 19.44 -6.96 -4.00
C HIS A 104 18.59 -5.72 -4.32
N ALA A 105 19.20 -4.65 -4.85
CA ALA A 105 18.46 -3.52 -5.38
C ALA A 105 17.60 -4.01 -6.55
N THR A 106 16.28 -4.00 -6.36
CA THR A 106 15.33 -4.25 -7.44
C THR A 106 15.52 -3.14 -8.46
N ARG A 107 15.97 -3.50 -9.67
CA ARG A 107 16.15 -2.56 -10.78
C ARG A 107 14.76 -2.12 -11.25
N ASN A 108 14.24 -1.04 -10.68
CA ASN A 108 13.07 -0.38 -11.23
C ASN A 108 13.48 0.22 -12.58
N GLN A 109 12.73 -0.07 -13.65
CA GLN A 109 13.03 0.37 -15.02
C GLN A 109 12.88 1.90 -15.23
N GLU A 110 12.60 2.66 -14.16
CA GLU A 110 12.19 4.06 -14.19
C GLU A 110 13.07 4.95 -13.29
N THR A 111 14.35 4.64 -13.08
CA THR A 111 15.26 5.53 -12.34
C THR A 111 16.64 5.62 -12.97
N THR A 112 17.19 6.83 -12.96
CA THR A 112 18.60 7.16 -13.26
C THR A 112 19.54 6.78 -12.11
N ASP A 113 19.03 6.65 -10.88
CA ASP A 113 19.81 6.32 -9.68
C ASP A 113 19.28 5.03 -9.00
N PRO A 114 20.06 3.93 -8.95
CA PRO A 114 19.60 2.64 -8.45
C PRO A 114 19.44 2.66 -6.93
N GLY A 115 18.19 2.80 -6.45
CA GLY A 115 17.86 2.63 -5.03
C GLY A 115 16.76 3.55 -4.50
N GLU A 116 16.24 4.48 -5.31
CA GLU A 116 15.13 5.32 -4.87
C GLU A 116 13.76 4.68 -5.11
N ILE A 117 12.83 4.98 -4.21
CA ILE A 117 11.48 4.39 -4.22
C ILE A 117 10.64 5.12 -5.27
N ASN A 118 10.01 4.38 -6.18
CA ASN A 118 9.15 5.00 -7.21
C ASN A 118 7.68 5.04 -6.83
N GLY A 119 7.30 4.24 -5.83
CA GLY A 119 5.98 4.35 -5.23
C GLY A 119 5.88 3.61 -3.90
N VAL A 120 4.93 4.05 -3.09
CA VAL A 120 4.66 3.53 -1.76
C VAL A 120 3.22 3.05 -1.73
N HIS A 121 3.03 1.75 -1.50
CA HIS A 121 1.69 1.19 -1.32
C HIS A 121 1.06 1.75 -0.04
N GLN A 122 -0.16 2.22 -0.14
CA GLN A 122 -0.85 2.82 0.98
C GLN A 122 -1.43 1.77 1.93
N PHE A 123 -1.31 2.03 3.22
CA PHE A 123 -1.99 1.26 4.26
C PHE A 123 -3.48 1.62 4.30
N MET A 124 -4.33 0.67 4.65
CA MET A 124 -5.77 0.85 4.77
C MET A 124 -6.14 1.94 5.80
N ARG A 125 -6.96 2.90 5.37
CA ARG A 125 -7.42 4.04 6.19
C ARG A 125 -8.94 4.15 6.22
N ASP A 126 -9.47 4.72 7.31
CA ASP A 126 -10.87 5.10 7.40
C ASP A 126 -11.17 6.37 6.58
N SER A 127 -12.44 6.79 6.50
CA SER A 127 -12.85 8.00 5.79
C SER A 127 -12.29 9.30 6.39
N TYR A 128 -11.67 9.23 7.56
CA TYR A 128 -10.99 10.35 8.22
C TYR A 128 -9.47 10.29 8.01
N GLY A 129 -8.97 9.36 7.18
CA GLY A 129 -7.56 9.21 6.85
C GLY A 129 -6.73 8.47 7.91
N ARG A 130 -7.35 7.89 8.95
CA ARG A 130 -6.65 7.19 10.04
C ARG A 130 -6.44 5.71 9.70
N PRO A 131 -5.21 5.17 9.87
CA PRO A 131 -4.93 3.78 9.55
C PRO A 131 -5.66 2.82 10.50
N TYR A 132 -6.16 1.70 9.98
CA TYR A 132 -6.80 0.65 10.80
C TYR A 132 -6.63 -0.74 10.20
N VAL A 133 -6.79 -1.77 11.03
CA VAL A 133 -6.82 -3.18 10.58
C VAL A 133 -8.28 -3.58 10.31
N PRO A 134 -8.67 -3.88 9.07
CA PRO A 134 -10.02 -4.35 8.77
C PRO A 134 -10.34 -5.69 9.44
N GLY A 135 -11.58 -5.81 9.94
CA GLY A 135 -12.06 -7.05 10.52
C GLY A 135 -12.08 -8.22 9.52
N SER A 136 -12.24 -7.94 8.23
CA SER A 136 -12.14 -8.94 7.15
C SER A 136 -10.72 -9.53 7.05
N SER A 137 -9.68 -8.71 7.13
CA SER A 137 -8.28 -9.16 7.10
C SER A 137 -7.95 -10.03 8.32
N LEU A 138 -8.32 -9.58 9.53
CA LEU A 138 -8.12 -10.36 10.75
C LEU A 138 -8.92 -11.67 10.73
N LYS A 139 -10.16 -11.63 10.25
CA LYS A 139 -11.01 -12.81 10.07
C LYS A 139 -10.39 -13.79 9.08
N GLY A 140 -9.77 -13.29 8.00
CA GLY A 140 -9.03 -14.11 7.03
C GLY A 140 -7.87 -14.86 7.69
N ALA A 141 -7.07 -14.18 8.50
CA ALA A 141 -5.97 -14.81 9.24
C ALA A 141 -6.47 -15.90 10.21
N ILE A 142 -7.49 -15.60 11.02
CA ILE A 142 -8.09 -16.57 11.94
C ILE A 142 -8.70 -17.76 11.19
N ARG A 143 -9.38 -17.51 10.06
CA ARG A 143 -9.94 -18.56 9.21
C ARG A 143 -8.85 -19.53 8.77
N THR A 144 -7.72 -19.02 8.27
CA THR A 144 -6.58 -19.84 7.83
C THR A 144 -6.01 -20.66 8.99
N ILE A 145 -5.87 -20.08 10.18
CA ILE A 145 -5.44 -20.81 11.39
C ILE A 145 -6.39 -21.97 11.70
N LEU A 146 -7.70 -21.72 11.72
CA LEU A 146 -8.70 -22.75 12.02
C LEU A 146 -8.70 -23.88 10.98
N MET A 147 -8.62 -23.52 9.69
CA MET A 147 -8.52 -24.49 8.60
C MET A 147 -7.27 -25.37 8.78
N ASN A 148 -6.13 -24.75 9.07
CA ASN A 148 -4.85 -25.45 9.20
C ASN A 148 -4.61 -26.10 10.58
N THR A 149 -5.56 -26.05 11.51
CA THR A 149 -5.42 -26.72 12.81
C THR A 149 -6.46 -27.81 13.00
N HIS A 150 -7.66 -27.61 12.44
CA HIS A 150 -8.78 -28.53 12.65
C HIS A 150 -9.13 -29.36 11.41
N TRP A 151 -8.71 -28.95 10.21
CA TRP A 151 -9.13 -29.55 8.94
C TRP A 151 -8.02 -30.29 8.19
N HIS A 152 -6.91 -30.61 8.86
CA HIS A 152 -5.84 -31.47 8.33
C HIS A 152 -6.11 -32.98 8.52
N SER A 153 -7.26 -33.40 9.04
CA SER A 153 -7.60 -34.82 8.97
C SER A 153 -7.71 -35.21 7.50
N GLU A 154 -7.18 -36.38 7.16
CA GLU A 154 -7.19 -36.96 5.81
C GLU A 154 -8.60 -37.20 5.22
N ASP A 155 -9.65 -36.65 5.82
CA ASP A 155 -11.06 -36.84 5.48
C ASP A 155 -11.50 -36.06 4.23
N PHE A 156 -10.69 -35.11 3.73
CA PHE A 156 -11.05 -34.38 2.50
C PHE A 156 -10.64 -35.11 1.21
N LYS A 157 -9.90 -36.23 1.29
CA LYS A 157 -9.52 -37.04 0.12
C LYS A 157 -9.95 -38.50 0.29
N LYS A 158 -11.20 -38.81 -0.11
CA LYS A 158 -11.66 -40.04 -0.81
C LYS A 158 -13.15 -40.34 -0.52
N LYS A 159 -14.05 -39.56 -1.10
CA LYS A 159 -15.29 -40.11 -1.65
C LYS A 159 -15.45 -39.52 -3.05
N ASP A 160 -15.91 -40.33 -3.99
CA ASP A 160 -16.21 -39.97 -5.40
C ASP A 160 -15.09 -40.14 -6.44
N LYS A 161 -14.47 -41.34 -6.48
CA LYS A 161 -13.93 -41.90 -7.74
C LYS A 161 -14.11 -43.42 -7.85
N LYS A 162 -15.24 -43.96 -7.37
CA LYS A 162 -15.61 -45.38 -7.57
C LYS A 162 -17.10 -45.55 -7.86
N GLU A 163 -17.61 -44.89 -8.90
CA GLU A 163 -18.97 -45.19 -9.37
C GLU A 163 -19.21 -44.97 -10.88
N LYS A 164 -18.14 -45.04 -11.71
CA LYS A 164 -18.29 -44.92 -13.18
C LYS A 164 -17.52 -45.96 -14.00
N SER A 165 -17.24 -47.14 -13.45
CA SER A 165 -16.61 -48.23 -14.22
C SER A 165 -17.21 -49.60 -13.91
N LEU A 166 -18.53 -49.74 -13.96
CA LEU A 166 -19.19 -51.04 -14.06
C LEU A 166 -20.61 -50.83 -14.58
N LYS A 167 -20.75 -50.76 -15.91
CA LYS A 167 -21.96 -51.13 -16.69
C LYS A 167 -21.69 -50.93 -18.18
N ILE A 168 -20.78 -51.72 -18.74
CA ILE A 168 -20.88 -52.21 -20.12
C ILE A 168 -20.39 -53.65 -20.11
N LYS A 169 -21.32 -54.59 -19.93
CA LYS A 169 -21.20 -55.98 -20.35
C LYS A 169 -22.60 -56.57 -20.48
N MET A 170 -23.15 -56.43 -21.68
CA MET A 170 -23.79 -57.45 -22.52
C MET A 170 -24.32 -56.75 -23.76
#